data_AF-A0A931FAM6-F1
#
_entry.id   AF-A0A931FAM6-F1
#
_cell.length_a   1.000
_cell.length_b   1.000
_cell.length_c   1.000
_cell.angle_alpha   90.00
_cell.angle_beta   90.00
_cell.angle_gamma   90.00
#
_symmetry.space_group_name_H-M   'P 1'
#
loop_
_entity.id
_entity.type
_entity.pdbx_description
1 polymer ?
#
loop_
_entity_poly.entity_id
_entity_poly.type
_entity_poly.pdbx_seq_one_letter_code
_entity_poly.pdbx_strand_id
1 'polypeptide(L)'
;MTQTWANTKGIAHIQPKPGGFYYGSCGTTLYAAVRFEVAPGATSNDLVQLQDEGTSLQFFRFTPETGWTFVGSDSYPPTTNCSQFAPVALSRQWHCS
;
A
#
# COMPACT_ATOMS: atom_id res chain seq x y z
N MET A 1 5.37 -6.99 -1.48
CA MET A 1 4.24 -6.05 -1.29
C MET A 1 2.90 -6.75 -1.31
N THR A 2 2.40 -7.24 -2.46
CA THR A 2 1.10 -7.94 -2.51
C THR A 2 1.02 -9.09 -1.51
N GLN A 3 2.01 -10.00 -1.52
CA GLN A 3 2.09 -11.08 -0.53
C GLN A 3 2.22 -10.57 0.92
N THR A 4 3.00 -9.50 1.13
CA THR A 4 3.18 -8.87 2.44
C THR A 4 1.84 -8.41 3.01
N TRP A 5 1.03 -7.75 2.20
CA TRP A 5 -0.27 -7.21 2.61
C TRP A 5 -1.32 -8.31 2.75
N ALA A 6 -1.39 -9.24 1.79
CA ALA A 6 -2.21 -10.44 1.86
C ALA A 6 -2.05 -11.15 3.20
N ASN A 7 -0.80 -11.39 3.62
CA ASN A 7 -0.49 -12.03 4.90
C ASN A 7 -0.88 -11.15 6.10
N THR A 8 -0.64 -9.83 6.00
CA THR A 8 -0.94 -8.89 7.10
C THR A 8 -2.45 -8.77 7.37
N LYS A 9 -3.26 -8.80 6.31
CA LYS A 9 -4.72 -8.61 6.39
C LYS A 9 -5.52 -9.92 6.35
N GLY A 10 -4.88 -11.05 6.06
CA GLY A 10 -5.56 -12.34 5.92
C GLY A 10 -6.47 -12.41 4.68
N ILE A 11 -6.05 -11.79 3.57
CA ILE A 11 -6.80 -11.75 2.30
C ILE A 11 -6.00 -12.50 1.24
N ALA A 12 -6.61 -13.45 0.54
CA ALA A 12 -5.89 -14.34 -0.38
C ALA A 12 -5.94 -13.87 -1.84
N HIS A 13 -7.08 -13.37 -2.30
CA HIS A 13 -7.35 -13.12 -3.72
C HIS A 13 -7.39 -11.63 -4.04
N ILE A 14 -6.20 -11.05 -4.19
CA ILE A 14 -6.01 -9.61 -4.44
C ILE A 14 -4.98 -9.33 -5.52
N GLN A 15 -5.15 -8.19 -6.18
CA GLN A 15 -4.17 -7.67 -7.13
C GLN A 15 -4.04 -6.14 -7.00
N PRO A 16 -2.88 -5.56 -7.36
CA PRO A 16 -2.76 -4.11 -7.47
C PRO A 16 -3.79 -3.56 -8.47
N LYS A 17 -4.54 -2.55 -8.05
CA LYS A 17 -5.48 -1.84 -8.92
C LYS A 17 -4.71 -1.10 -10.01
N PRO A 18 -5.00 -1.31 -11.31
CA PRO A 18 -4.39 -0.56 -12.39
C PRO A 18 -4.52 0.96 -12.18
N GLY A 19 -3.44 1.71 -12.36
CA GLY A 19 -3.40 3.16 -12.15
C GLY A 19 -3.42 3.60 -10.67
N GLY A 20 -3.42 2.67 -9.71
CA GLY A 20 -3.40 2.94 -8.27
C GLY A 20 -2.08 2.59 -7.59
N PHE A 21 -0.97 2.59 -8.34
CA PHE A 21 0.36 2.17 -7.90
C PHE A 21 1.36 3.31 -8.00
N TYR A 22 2.08 3.58 -6.91
CA TYR A 22 3.13 4.59 -6.81
C TYR A 22 4.40 3.97 -6.24
N TYR A 23 5.55 4.44 -6.70
CA TYR A 23 6.86 3.92 -6.28
C TYR A 23 7.91 5.03 -6.23
N GLY A 24 8.84 4.95 -5.28
CA GLY A 24 9.93 5.90 -5.13
C GLY A 24 11.06 5.37 -4.25
N SER A 25 12.13 6.15 -4.10
CA SER A 25 13.30 5.75 -3.33
C SER A 25 13.91 6.93 -2.58
N CYS A 26 14.57 6.64 -1.46
CA CYS A 26 15.44 7.55 -0.74
C CYS A 26 16.66 6.80 -0.21
N GLY A 27 17.84 7.14 -0.72
CA GLY A 27 19.04 6.35 -0.49
C GLY A 27 18.83 4.89 -0.91
N THR A 28 19.08 3.96 0.01
CA THR A 28 18.87 2.51 -0.18
C THR A 28 17.47 2.03 0.15
N THR A 29 16.59 2.92 0.65
CA THR A 29 15.23 2.56 1.02
C THR A 29 14.27 2.80 -0.12
N LEU A 30 13.48 1.78 -0.45
CA LEU A 30 12.44 1.85 -1.48
C LEU A 30 11.08 1.94 -0.83
N TYR A 31 10.17 2.67 -1.47
CA TYR A 31 8.83 2.90 -0.97
C TYR A 31 7.82 2.67 -2.07
N ALA A 32 6.65 2.19 -1.68
CA ALA A 32 5.54 2.03 -2.59
C ALA A 32 4.22 2.33 -1.90
N ALA A 33 3.24 2.75 -2.69
CA ALA A 33 1.88 2.90 -2.26
C ALA A 33 0.93 2.27 -3.29
N VAL A 34 0.02 1.41 -2.83
CA VAL A 34 -0.78 0.54 -3.70
C VAL A 34 -2.22 0.51 -3.24
N ARG A 35 -3.18 0.69 -4.14
CA ARG A 35 -4.56 0.24 -3.91
C ARG A 35 -4.71 -1.18 -4.40
N PHE A 36 -5.41 -2.02 -3.67
CA PHE A 36 -5.70 -3.39 -4.09
C PHE A 36 -7.16 -3.51 -4.52
N GLU A 37 -7.38 -4.38 -5.49
CA GLU A 37 -8.71 -4.81 -5.90
C GLU A 37 -8.80 -6.32 -5.84
N VAL A 38 -10.04 -6.81 -5.94
CA VAL A 38 -10.37 -8.22 -5.95
C VAL A 38 -9.73 -8.90 -7.16
N ALA A 39 -9.05 -10.02 -6.94
CA ALA A 39 -8.56 -10.89 -8.02
C ALA A 39 -9.54 -12.04 -8.32
N PRO A 40 -9.46 -12.68 -9.49
CA PRO A 40 -10.25 -13.87 -9.80
C PRO A 40 -10.11 -14.96 -8.72
N GLY A 41 -11.23 -15.62 -8.37
CA GLY A 41 -11.27 -16.65 -7.33
C GLY A 41 -11.55 -16.13 -5.91
N ALA A 42 -11.79 -14.84 -5.75
CA ALA A 42 -12.11 -14.26 -4.46
C ALA A 42 -13.35 -14.86 -3.79
N THR A 43 -13.21 -15.10 -2.50
CA THR A 43 -14.26 -15.61 -1.62
C THR A 43 -15.12 -14.47 -1.09
N SER A 44 -16.30 -14.78 -0.54
CA SER A 44 -17.11 -13.78 0.17
C SER A 44 -16.35 -13.09 1.30
N ASN A 45 -15.43 -13.81 1.97
CA ASN A 45 -14.60 -13.22 3.01
C ASN A 45 -13.60 -12.20 2.44
N ASP A 46 -12.97 -12.50 1.30
CA ASP A 46 -12.08 -11.55 0.62
C ASP A 46 -12.83 -10.26 0.24
N LEU A 47 -14.07 -10.40 -0.25
CA LEU A 47 -14.92 -9.26 -0.63
C LEU A 47 -15.30 -8.38 0.57
N VAL A 48 -15.58 -8.97 1.74
CA VAL A 48 -15.90 -8.23 2.96
C VAL A 48 -14.68 -7.46 3.45
N GLN A 49 -13.53 -8.14 3.55
CA GLN A 49 -12.28 -7.50 4.00
C GLN A 49 -11.84 -6.37 3.05
N LEU A 50 -12.00 -6.54 1.73
CA LEU A 50 -11.64 -5.52 0.74
C LEU A 50 -12.58 -4.32 0.70
N GLN A 51 -13.81 -4.42 1.22
CA GLN A 51 -14.68 -3.24 1.32
C GLN A 51 -14.09 -2.19 2.27
N ASP A 52 -13.59 -2.65 3.42
CA ASP A 52 -13.00 -1.78 4.42
C ASP A 52 -11.58 -1.32 4.02
N GLU A 53 -10.78 -2.24 3.45
CA GLU A 53 -9.33 -2.05 3.28
C GLU A 53 -8.90 -1.72 1.84
N GLY A 54 -9.65 -2.16 0.84
CA GLY A 54 -9.27 -2.08 -0.59
C GLY A 54 -9.40 -0.68 -1.19
N THR A 55 -10.16 0.21 -0.57
CA THR A 55 -10.34 1.59 -1.03
C THR A 55 -9.19 2.51 -0.62
N SER A 56 -8.48 2.18 0.46
CA SER A 56 -7.34 2.94 0.99
C SER A 56 -6.03 2.65 0.26
N LEU A 57 -5.16 3.66 0.22
CA LEU A 57 -3.78 3.50 -0.24
C LEU A 57 -3.00 2.71 0.82
N GLN A 58 -2.34 1.63 0.43
CA GLN A 58 -1.54 0.79 1.32
C GLN A 58 -0.06 1.12 1.14
N PHE A 59 0.64 1.43 2.22
CA PHE A 59 2.03 1.91 2.21
C PHE A 59 3.02 0.80 2.57
N PHE A 60 4.10 0.73 1.81
CA PHE A 60 5.15 -0.27 1.98
C PHE A 60 6.53 0.38 2.00
N ARG A 61 7.44 -0.24 2.75
CA ARG A 61 8.88 0.09 2.78
C ARG A 61 9.70 -1.16 2.51
N PHE A 62 10.73 -1.03 1.70
CA PHE A 62 11.74 -2.05 1.49
C PHE A 62 13.11 -1.53 1.89
N THR A 63 13.85 -2.37 2.62
CA THR A 63 15.29 -2.24 2.82
C THR A 63 15.97 -3.56 2.43
N PRO A 64 17.27 -3.55 2.10
CA PRO A 64 18.02 -4.77 1.80
C PRO A 64 17.97 -5.80 2.94
N GLU A 65 17.89 -5.36 4.20
CA GLU A 65 17.91 -6.27 5.36
C GLU A 65 16.55 -6.95 5.61
N THR A 66 15.44 -6.24 5.41
CA THR A 66 14.10 -6.74 5.81
C THR A 66 13.20 -7.11 4.64
N GLY A 67 13.54 -6.73 3.42
CA GLY A 67 12.64 -6.81 2.28
C GLY A 67 11.41 -5.91 2.44
N TRP A 68 10.34 -6.21 1.70
CA TRP A 68 9.09 -5.43 1.75
C TRP A 68 8.32 -5.66 3.04
N THR A 69 8.04 -4.55 3.73
CA THR A 69 7.26 -4.48 4.96
C THR A 69 6.04 -3.58 4.77
N PHE A 70 4.92 -3.94 5.39
CA PHE A 70 3.73 -3.09 5.44
C PHE A 70 3.93 -2.02 6.52
N VAL A 71 3.68 -0.76 6.17
CA VAL A 71 3.91 0.39 7.07
C VAL A 71 2.59 0.94 7.61
N GLY A 72 1.52 0.88 6.82
CA GLY A 72 0.20 1.38 7.19
C GLY A 72 -0.68 1.66 5.97
N SER A 73 -1.83 2.27 6.19
CA SER A 73 -2.79 2.66 5.15
C SER A 73 -3.25 4.10 5.32
N ASP A 74 -3.74 4.71 4.25
CA ASP A 74 -4.42 6.01 4.36
C ASP A 74 -5.81 5.83 5.01
N SER A 75 -6.33 6.93 5.57
CA SER A 75 -7.64 6.97 6.23
C SER A 75 -8.77 7.04 5.20
N TYR A 76 -9.94 6.48 5.52
CA TYR A 76 -11.16 6.72 4.75
C TYR A 76 -12.10 7.70 5.48
N PRO A 77 -12.65 8.74 4.82
CA PRO A 77 -12.33 9.18 3.46
C PRO A 77 -10.89 9.75 3.40
N PRO A 78 -10.23 9.76 2.23
CA PRO A 78 -8.88 10.30 2.10
C PRO A 78 -8.86 11.75 2.58
N THR A 79 -8.24 12.01 3.74
CA THR A 79 -8.28 13.35 4.36
C THR A 79 -7.35 14.35 3.66
N THR A 80 -6.55 13.87 2.70
CA THR A 80 -5.63 14.69 1.92
C THR A 80 -5.42 14.05 0.55
N ASN A 81 -5.48 14.86 -0.53
CA ASN A 81 -5.11 14.51 -1.91
C ASN A 81 -3.58 14.29 -2.08
N CYS A 82 -2.98 13.62 -1.10
CA CYS A 82 -1.58 13.27 -0.99
C CYS A 82 -1.15 12.19 -2.01
N SER A 83 -2.03 11.78 -2.93
CA SER A 83 -1.74 10.80 -3.99
C SER A 83 -1.35 11.42 -5.33
N GLN A 84 -1.25 12.75 -5.44
CA GLN A 84 -0.75 13.43 -6.66
C GLN A 84 0.70 13.94 -6.53
N PHE A 85 1.22 13.97 -5.31
CA PHE A 85 2.60 14.29 -4.98
C PHE A 85 2.99 13.36 -3.83
N ALA A 86 4.16 12.72 -3.87
CA ALA A 86 4.70 12.09 -2.66
C ALA A 86 4.58 13.11 -1.52
N PRO A 87 3.79 12.84 -0.47
CA PRO A 87 3.47 13.85 0.53
C PRO A 87 4.73 14.42 1.13
N VAL A 88 4.82 15.74 1.29
CA VAL A 88 5.92 16.40 2.02
C VAL A 88 6.09 15.80 3.43
N ALA A 89 5.03 15.21 3.99
CA ALA A 89 5.09 14.43 5.23
C ALA A 89 5.91 13.13 5.09
N LEU A 90 5.81 12.42 3.96
CA LEU A 90 6.59 11.21 3.69
C LEU A 90 8.06 11.53 3.38
N SER A 91 8.37 12.62 2.67
CA SER A 91 9.78 13.05 2.50
C SER A 91 10.43 13.48 3.82
N ARG A 92 9.66 14.12 4.73
CA ARG A 92 10.10 14.44 6.09
C ARG A 92 10.28 13.21 6.97
N GLN A 93 9.45 12.18 6.82
CA GLN A 93 9.55 10.93 7.56
C GLN A 93 10.70 10.03 7.03
N TRP A 94 11.18 10.28 5.81
CA TRP A 94 12.27 9.55 5.17
C TRP A 94 13.62 10.27 5.22
N HIS A 95 13.71 11.44 5.88
CA HIS A 95 14.92 12.27 6.01
C HIS A 95 15.61 12.59 4.67
N CYS A 96 14.86 12.66 3.57
CA CYS A 96 15.42 13.05 2.29
C CYS A 96 15.39 14.57 2.22
N SER A 97 16.56 15.20 2.36
CA SER A 97 16.78 16.62 2.08
C SER A 97 16.80 16.89 0.59
#